data_AF-A0A7C1KZ23-F1
#
_entry.id   AF-A0A7C1KZ23-F1
#
_cell.length_a   1.000
_cell.length_b   1.000
_cell.length_c   1.000
_cell.angle_alpha   90.00
_cell.angle_beta   90.00
_cell.angle_gamma   90.00
#
_symmetry.space_group_name_H-M   'P 1'
#
loop_
_entity.id
_entity.type
_entity.pdbx_description
1 polymer ?
#
loop_
_entity_poly.entity_id
_entity_poly.type
_entity_poly.pdbx_seq_one_letter_code
_entity_poly.pdbx_strand_id
1 'polypeptide(L)'
;ISLLVSGIGIMNIMLVSVSERTREIGIRKALGAKRSAILWQFLLESIVLCLFGGGLGILLGIGIGAGISAYIKNLTNQPFESIVTPGLMIFAILYSSGIGLFFGVYPAFRASKLDPIEALRYE
;
A
#
# COMPACT_ATOMS: atom_id res chain seq x y z
N ILE A 1 1.00 -11.19 -13.43
CA ILE A 1 0.10 -10.11 -13.94
C ILE A 1 -0.64 -9.43 -12.79
N SER A 2 -1.35 -10.17 -11.93
CA SER A 2 -2.10 -9.59 -10.80
C SER A 2 -1.30 -8.63 -9.92
N LEU A 3 -0.04 -8.98 -9.60
CA LEU A 3 0.85 -8.11 -8.82
C LEU A 3 1.17 -6.77 -9.50
N LEU A 4 1.39 -6.76 -10.81
CA LEU A 4 1.63 -5.53 -11.56
C LEU A 4 0.38 -4.66 -11.59
N VAL A 5 -0.79 -5.26 -11.81
CA VAL A 5 -2.08 -4.56 -11.79
C VAL A 5 -2.33 -3.95 -10.41
N SER A 6 -2.08 -4.69 -9.33
CA SER A 6 -2.16 -4.18 -7.96
C SER A 6 -1.17 -3.03 -7.70
N GLY A 7 0.08 -3.15 -8.17
CA GLY A 7 1.09 -2.09 -8.04
C GLY A 7 0.69 -0.79 -8.76
N ILE A 8 0.14 -0.90 -9.98
CA ILE A 8 -0.38 0.25 -10.72
C ILE A 8 -1.55 0.89 -9.98
N GLY A 9 -2.44 0.09 -9.38
CA GLY A 9 -3.54 0.59 -8.55
C GLY A 9 -3.06 1.42 -7.37
N ILE A 10 -2.05 0.93 -6.62
CA ILE A 10 -1.43 1.66 -5.51
C ILE A 10 -0.82 2.97 -6.00
N MET A 11 -0.06 2.93 -7.10
CA MET A 11 0.54 4.11 -7.70
C MET A 11 -0.52 5.16 -8.07
N ASN A 12 -1.64 4.73 -8.67
CA ASN A 12 -2.69 5.64 -9.11
C ASN A 12 -3.41 6.28 -7.91
N ILE A 13 -3.74 5.50 -6.87
CA ILE A 13 -4.34 6.04 -5.64
C ILE A 13 -3.41 7.08 -5.00
N MET A 14 -2.10 6.79 -4.94
CA MET A 14 -1.11 7.74 -4.45
C MET A 14 -1.01 9.00 -5.32
N LEU A 15 -1.08 8.89 -6.65
CA LEU A 15 -1.09 10.04 -7.54
C LEU A 15 -2.32 10.94 -7.32
N VAL A 16 -3.50 10.34 -7.17
CA VAL A 16 -4.73 11.06 -6.89
C VAL A 16 -4.64 11.74 -5.52
N SER A 17 -4.21 11.03 -4.49
CA SER A 17 -4.04 11.58 -3.13
C SER A 17 -3.05 12.76 -3.08
N VAL A 18 -1.94 12.68 -3.81
CA VAL A 18 -1.00 13.80 -3.95
C VAL A 18 -1.66 15.00 -4.62
N SER A 19 -2.49 14.75 -5.63
CA SER A 19 -3.20 15.80 -6.38
C SER A 19 -4.24 16.50 -5.50
N GLU A 20 -5.01 15.75 -4.71
CA GLU A 20 -5.97 16.29 -3.73
C GLU A 20 -5.29 17.11 -2.63
N ARG A 21 -4.11 16.68 -2.16
CA ARG A 21 -3.36 17.35 -1.09
C ARG A 21 -2.31 18.35 -1.61
N THR A 22 -2.37 18.75 -2.87
CA THR A 22 -1.36 19.63 -3.51
C THR A 22 -1.14 20.93 -2.73
N ARG A 23 -2.24 21.59 -2.32
CA ARG A 23 -2.19 22.86 -1.59
C ARG A 23 -1.53 22.71 -0.21
N GLU A 24 -1.82 21.63 0.52
CA GLU A 24 -1.20 21.35 1.82
C GLU A 24 0.32 21.13 1.69
N ILE A 25 0.75 20.39 0.65
CA ILE A 25 2.17 20.18 0.35
C ILE A 25 2.85 21.51 0.00
N GLY A 26 2.17 22.35 -0.79
CA GLY A 26 2.62 23.69 -1.14
C GLY A 26 2.87 24.57 0.09
N ILE A 27 1.91 24.60 1.02
CA ILE A 27 2.03 25.34 2.29
C ILE A 27 3.22 24.83 3.11
N ARG A 28 3.37 23.50 3.26
CA ARG A 28 4.51 22.92 4.00
C ARG A 28 5.85 23.30 3.38
N LYS A 29 5.97 23.27 2.05
CA LYS A 29 7.21 23.67 1.36
C LYS A 29 7.47 25.18 1.45
N ALA A 30 6.44 26.02 1.39
CA ALA A 30 6.58 27.46 1.57
C ALA A 30 7.10 27.82 2.97
N LEU A 31 6.75 27.01 3.98
CA LEU A 31 7.28 27.11 5.35
C LEU A 31 8.69 26.50 5.51
N GLY A 32 9.32 26.02 4.44
CA GLY A 32 10.70 25.51 4.45
C GLY A 32 10.84 23.99 4.60
N ALA A 33 9.77 23.20 4.43
CA ALA A 33 9.89 21.74 4.44
C ALA A 33 10.82 21.25 3.32
N LYS A 34 11.82 20.43 3.68
CA LYS A 34 12.75 19.81 2.72
C LYS A 34 12.00 18.84 1.81
N ARG A 35 12.43 18.73 0.55
CA ARG A 35 11.89 17.75 -0.42
C ARG A 35 11.93 16.32 0.12
N SER A 36 12.99 15.97 0.86
CA SER A 36 13.14 14.67 1.51
C SER A 36 12.07 14.40 2.58
N ALA A 37 11.62 15.42 3.32
CA ALA A 37 10.58 15.25 4.34
C ALA A 37 9.24 14.89 3.69
N ILE A 38 8.88 15.56 2.58
CA ILE A 38 7.68 15.25 1.80
C ILE A 38 7.76 13.85 1.19
N LEU A 39 8.92 13.49 0.63
CA LEU A 39 9.14 12.17 0.06
C LEU A 39 8.96 11.06 1.12
N TRP A 40 9.59 11.20 2.29
CA TRP A 40 9.47 10.23 3.37
C TRP A 40 8.04 10.12 3.92
N GLN A 41 7.29 11.22 3.96
CA GLN A 41 5.88 11.20 4.38
C GLN A 41 5.04 10.30 3.47
N PHE A 42 5.12 10.47 2.16
CA PHE A 42 4.35 9.67 1.21
C PHE A 42 4.84 8.21 1.13
N LEU A 43 6.16 7.98 1.27
CA LEU A 43 6.69 6.62 1.37
C LEU A 43 6.18 5.91 2.63
N LEU A 44 6.16 6.58 3.77
CA LEU A 44 5.59 6.02 5.00
C LEU A 44 4.09 5.76 4.86
N GLU A 45 3.33 6.66 4.24
CA GLU A 45 1.91 6.45 3.96
C GLU A 45 1.69 5.19 3.09
N SER A 46 2.53 4.99 2.06
CA SER A 46 2.50 3.77 1.23
C SER A 46 2.80 2.51 2.03
N ILE A 47 3.83 2.54 2.87
CA ILE A 47 4.23 1.41 3.70
C ILE A 47 3.12 1.06 4.67
N VAL A 48 2.54 2.06 5.34
CA VAL A 48 1.42 1.86 6.27
C VAL A 48 0.23 1.25 5.54
N LEU A 49 -0.15 1.78 4.37
CA LEU A 49 -1.24 1.20 3.56
C LEU A 49 -0.96 -0.27 3.17
N CYS A 50 0.27 -0.60 2.81
CA CYS A 50 0.65 -1.98 2.45
C CYS A 50 0.68 -2.91 3.66
N LEU A 51 1.10 -2.43 4.82
CA LEU A 51 1.09 -3.21 6.06
C LEU A 51 -0.35 -3.47 6.53
N PHE A 52 -1.21 -2.46 6.49
CA PHE A 52 -2.63 -2.62 6.80
C PHE A 52 -3.32 -3.56 5.81
N GLY A 53 -3.12 -3.34 4.50
CA GLY A 53 -3.68 -4.20 3.46
C GLY A 53 -3.16 -5.63 3.54
N GLY A 54 -1.86 -5.82 3.79
CA GLY A 54 -1.23 -7.12 3.96
C GLY A 54 -1.72 -7.85 5.21
N GLY A 55 -1.83 -7.15 6.34
CA GLY A 55 -2.37 -7.70 7.58
C GLY A 55 -3.83 -8.12 7.44
N LEU A 56 -4.67 -7.27 6.85
CA LEU A 56 -6.07 -7.61 6.55
C LEU A 56 -6.16 -8.77 5.56
N GLY A 57 -5.32 -8.79 4.53
CA GLY A 57 -5.25 -9.87 3.55
C GLY A 57 -4.89 -11.22 4.18
N ILE A 58 -3.96 -11.24 5.13
CA ILE A 58 -3.60 -12.45 5.88
C ILE A 58 -4.76 -12.90 6.77
N LEU A 59 -5.38 -11.99 7.52
CA LEU A 59 -6.52 -12.32 8.40
C LEU A 59 -7.68 -12.91 7.59
N LEU A 60 -8.03 -12.26 6.48
CA LEU A 60 -9.07 -12.76 5.58
C LEU A 60 -8.68 -14.07 4.91
N GLY A 61 -7.42 -14.21 4.48
CA GLY A 61 -6.91 -15.44 3.87
C GLY A 61 -6.98 -16.64 4.82
N ILE A 62 -6.60 -16.45 6.09
CA ILE A 62 -6.73 -17.49 7.12
C ILE A 62 -8.21 -17.80 7.39
N GLY A 63 -9.06 -16.77 7.56
CA GLY A 63 -10.48 -16.96 7.84
C GLY A 63 -11.22 -17.69 6.72
N ILE A 64 -11.00 -17.27 5.48
CA ILE A 64 -11.58 -17.90 4.28
C ILE A 64 -11.01 -19.31 4.10
N GLY A 65 -9.69 -19.49 4.25
CA GLY A 65 -9.06 -20.80 4.14
C GLY A 65 -9.57 -21.81 5.17
N ALA A 66 -9.74 -21.38 6.42
CA ALA A 66 -10.32 -22.19 7.48
C ALA A 66 -11.80 -22.52 7.22
N GLY A 67 -12.59 -21.54 6.75
CA GLY A 67 -13.99 -21.73 6.40
C GLY A 67 -14.19 -22.72 5.25
N ILE A 68 -13.38 -22.61 4.19
CA ILE A 68 -13.40 -23.53 3.05
C ILE A 68 -12.96 -24.94 3.48
N SER A 69 -11.89 -25.05 4.26
CA SER A 69 -11.41 -26.33 4.81
C SER A 69 -12.50 -27.03 5.63
N ALA A 70 -13.20 -26.30 6.50
CA ALA A 70 -14.33 -26.84 7.28
C ALA A 70 -15.50 -27.26 6.39
N TYR A 71 -15.83 -26.48 5.36
CA TYR A 71 -16.90 -26.80 4.42
C TYR A 71 -16.61 -28.07 3.60
N ILE A 72 -15.39 -28.20 3.06
CA ILE A 72 -14.97 -29.38 2.28
C ILE A 72 -14.90 -30.63 3.16
N LYS A 73 -14.39 -30.51 4.39
CA LYS A 73 -14.34 -31.63 5.33
C LYS A 73 -15.74 -32.22 5.59
N ASN A 74 -16.76 -31.38 5.72
CA ASN A 74 -18.15 -31.82 5.90
C ASN A 74 -18.74 -32.51 4.64
N LEU A 75 -18.28 -32.16 3.44
CA LEU A 75 -18.79 -32.72 2.18
C LEU A 75 -18.10 -34.03 1.79
N THR A 76 -16.79 -34.12 1.97
CA THR A 76 -15.98 -35.20 1.39
C THR A 76 -15.45 -36.18 2.45
N ASN A 77 -15.65 -35.91 3.75
CA ASN A 77 -15.08 -36.67 4.88
C ASN A 77 -13.55 -36.87 4.79
N GLN A 78 -12.86 -36.07 3.96
CA GLN A 78 -11.42 -36.08 3.78
C GLN A 78 -10.81 -34.91 4.55
N PRO A 79 -9.67 -35.09 5.23
CA PRO A 79 -8.97 -33.99 5.88
C PRO A 79 -8.36 -33.07 4.81
N PHE A 80 -8.90 -31.87 4.65
CA PHE A 80 -8.29 -30.81 3.84
C PHE A 80 -7.61 -29.82 4.78
N GLU A 81 -6.32 -30.01 5.07
CA GLU A 81 -5.59 -29.15 6.00
C GLU A 81 -5.07 -27.88 5.30
N SER A 82 -5.54 -26.72 5.76
CA SER A 82 -4.98 -25.43 5.36
C SER A 82 -3.66 -25.21 6.12
N ILE A 83 -2.54 -25.48 5.44
CA ILE A 83 -1.20 -25.30 6.03
C ILE A 83 -0.83 -23.82 5.94
N VAL A 84 -0.95 -23.10 7.04
CA VAL A 84 -0.50 -21.71 7.14
C VAL A 84 0.82 -21.67 7.91
N THR A 85 1.92 -21.39 7.21
CA THR A 85 3.24 -21.30 7.83
C THR A 85 3.58 -19.85 8.17
N PRO A 86 4.02 -19.52 9.39
CA PRO A 86 4.42 -18.16 9.77
C PRO A 86 5.46 -17.53 8.84
N GLY A 87 6.40 -18.33 8.32
CA GLY A 87 7.39 -17.87 7.35
C GLY A 87 6.80 -17.34 6.04
N LEU A 88 5.73 -17.98 5.54
CA LEU A 88 5.03 -17.52 4.32
C LEU A 88 4.26 -16.23 4.58
N MET A 89 3.70 -16.05 5.78
CA MET A 89 3.01 -14.82 6.16
C MET A 89 3.98 -13.64 6.21
N ILE A 90 5.14 -13.81 6.86
CA ILE A 90 6.18 -12.77 6.91
C ILE A 90 6.68 -12.44 5.50
N PHE A 91 6.94 -13.47 4.69
CA PHE A 91 7.36 -13.28 3.31
C PHE A 91 6.32 -12.51 2.49
N ALA A 92 5.02 -12.83 2.63
CA ALA A 92 3.94 -12.14 1.95
C ALA A 92 3.85 -10.65 2.34
N ILE A 93 4.02 -10.32 3.64
CA ILE A 93 4.06 -8.93 4.11
C ILE A 93 5.25 -8.21 3.50
N LEU A 94 6.46 -8.77 3.60
CA LEU A 94 7.67 -8.15 3.05
C LEU A 94 7.56 -7.93 1.55
N TYR A 95 7.02 -8.92 0.83
CA TYR A 95 6.83 -8.84 -0.60
C TYR A 95 5.81 -7.76 -1.00
N SER A 96 4.67 -7.71 -0.30
CA SER A 96 3.65 -6.65 -0.45
C SER A 96 4.23 -5.26 -0.18
N SER A 97 4.92 -5.08 0.94
CA SER A 97 5.54 -3.81 1.31
C SER A 97 6.63 -3.40 0.30
N GLY A 98 7.41 -4.34 -0.22
CA GLY A 98 8.42 -4.07 -1.25
C GLY A 98 7.82 -3.55 -2.55
N ILE A 99 6.72 -4.14 -3.00
CA ILE A 99 5.98 -3.68 -4.18
C ILE A 99 5.38 -2.28 -3.93
N GLY A 100 4.75 -2.08 -2.77
CA GLY A 100 4.21 -0.78 -2.38
C GLY A 100 5.25 0.32 -2.36
N LEU A 101 6.44 0.04 -1.83
CA LEU A 101 7.58 0.94 -1.86
C LEU A 101 7.99 1.27 -3.29
N PHE A 102 8.16 0.25 -4.14
CA PHE A 102 8.59 0.44 -5.53
C PHE A 102 7.63 1.34 -6.32
N PHE A 103 6.32 1.07 -6.23
CA PHE A 103 5.30 1.84 -6.93
C PHE A 103 4.98 3.19 -6.26
N GLY A 104 5.26 3.34 -4.96
CA GLY A 104 5.05 4.57 -4.20
C GLY A 104 6.17 5.62 -4.37
N VAL A 105 7.37 5.22 -4.80
CA VAL A 105 8.51 6.13 -5.02
C VAL A 105 8.20 7.18 -6.08
N TYR A 106 7.60 6.78 -7.21
CA TYR A 106 7.27 7.71 -8.30
C TYR A 106 6.31 8.85 -7.86
N PRO A 107 5.13 8.58 -7.28
CA PRO A 107 4.24 9.63 -6.80
C PRO A 107 4.85 10.45 -5.67
N ALA A 108 5.57 9.82 -4.72
CA ALA A 108 6.25 10.54 -3.65
C ALA A 108 7.31 11.52 -4.20
N PHE A 109 8.05 11.11 -5.22
CA PHE A 109 9.01 11.96 -5.90
C PHE A 109 8.33 13.13 -6.62
N ARG A 110 7.23 12.86 -7.32
CA ARG A 110 6.41 13.91 -7.97
C ARG A 110 5.91 14.92 -6.94
N ALA A 111 5.38 14.46 -5.80
CA ALA A 111 4.95 15.31 -4.69
C ALA A 111 6.10 16.18 -4.14
N SER A 112 7.29 15.58 -3.98
CA SER A 112 8.49 16.28 -3.49
C SER A 112 9.00 17.38 -4.44
N LYS A 113 8.64 17.32 -5.72
CA LYS A 113 9.03 18.30 -6.76
C LYS A 113 8.02 19.41 -7.05
N LEU A 114 6.80 19.33 -6.52
CA LEU A 114 5.80 20.41 -6.63
C LEU A 114 6.37 21.78 -6.21
N ASP A 115 6.21 22.80 -7.05
CA ASP A 115 6.64 24.16 -6.73
C ASP A 115 5.60 24.84 -5.81
N PRO A 116 6.02 25.50 -4.71
CA PRO A 116 5.09 26.08 -3.74
C PRO A 116 4.18 27.14 -4.36
N ILE A 117 4.72 27.90 -5.32
CA ILE A 117 4.01 28.99 -6.01
C ILE A 117 2.89 28.44 -6.89
N GLU A 118 3.16 27.37 -7.65
CA GLU A 118 2.12 26.70 -8.44
C GLU A 118 1.09 26.02 -7.55
N ALA A 119 1.52 25.36 -6.47
CA ALA A 119 0.63 24.66 -5.55
C ALA A 119 -0.33 25.57 -4.79
N LEU A 120 0.03 26.84 -4.57
CA LEU A 120 -0.82 27.85 -3.92
C LEU A 120 -1.74 28.59 -4.90
N ARG A 121 -1.41 28.55 -6.21
CA ARG A 121 -2.19 29.17 -7.28
C ARG A 121 -3.23 28.21 -7.88
N TYR A 122 -3.16 26.93 -7.51
CA TYR A 122 -4.16 25.93 -7.82
C TYR A 122 -5.45 26.24 -7.01
N GLU A 123 -6.56 26.49 -7.71
CA GLU A 123 -7.93 26.41 -7.14
C GLU A 123 -8.32 24.95 -6.92
#